data_AF-A0A2S9Q347-F1
#
_entry.id   AF-A0A2S9Q347-F1
#
_cell.length_a   1.000
_cell.length_b   1.000
_cell.length_c   1.000
_cell.angle_alpha   90.00
_cell.angle_beta   90.00
_cell.angle_gamma   90.00
#
_symmetry.space_group_name_H-M   'P 1'
#
loop_
_entity.id
_entity.type
_entity.pdbx_description
1 polymer ?
#
loop_
_entity_poly.entity_id
_entity_poly.type
_entity_poly.pdbx_seq_one_letter_code
_entity_poly.pdbx_strand_id
1 'polypeptide(L)'
;MTEQRPERPTAEGAVTAAQWAAFLEARATEELEAAGALAPHGWWELTEPGARRFGVQGMGGRVFAPILTGDGHFVDQATAMHIVRNQPQRTRDDLLGKLMLVNLLKAQLADEKAPLVGPLRLVVQQFAAPFIDHPDHPEYEPPEEM
;
A
#
# COMPACT_ATOMS: atom_id res chain seq x y z
N MET A 1 43.20 7.21 -21.90
CA MET A 1 41.99 7.96 -22.27
C MET A 1 40.93 7.57 -21.25
N THR A 2 40.65 8.46 -20.31
CA THR A 2 39.66 8.23 -19.26
C THR A 2 38.31 8.61 -19.85
N GLU A 3 37.47 7.63 -20.17
CA GLU A 3 36.12 7.89 -20.63
C GLU A 3 35.32 8.49 -19.46
N GLN A 4 35.11 9.81 -19.53
CA GLN A 4 34.16 10.51 -18.67
C GLN A 4 32.78 9.94 -18.95
N ARG A 5 32.27 9.17 -17.99
CA ARG A 5 30.88 8.73 -17.94
C ARG A 5 30.00 9.98 -18.01
N PRO A 6 29.00 10.05 -18.90
CA PRO A 6 28.12 11.20 -18.97
C PRO A 6 27.43 11.39 -17.62
N GLU A 7 27.62 12.56 -17.02
CA GLU A 7 26.87 12.99 -15.85
C GLU A 7 25.39 12.98 -16.22
N ARG A 8 24.61 12.17 -15.50
CA ARG A 8 23.15 12.22 -15.63
C ARG A 8 22.70 13.63 -15.24
N PRO A 9 21.81 14.27 -16.00
CA PRO A 9 21.27 15.56 -15.62
C PRO A 9 20.61 15.44 -14.25
N THR A 10 21.13 16.20 -13.29
CA THR A 10 20.54 16.40 -11.99
C THR A 10 19.46 17.49 -12.08
N ALA A 11 18.32 17.21 -11.44
CA ALA A 11 17.25 18.13 -11.04
C ALA A 11 16.20 18.55 -12.09
N GLU A 12 15.24 17.65 -12.33
CA GLU A 12 13.81 18.00 -12.20
C GLU A 12 13.33 17.46 -10.84
N GLY A 13 12.56 18.25 -10.09
CA GLY A 13 12.43 18.17 -8.62
C GLY A 13 12.30 16.76 -8.03
N ALA A 14 13.39 16.24 -7.48
CA ALA A 14 13.42 14.90 -6.90
C ALA A 14 12.39 14.79 -5.78
N VAL A 15 11.44 13.86 -5.93
CA VAL A 15 10.43 13.58 -4.91
C VAL A 15 11.10 13.37 -3.55
N THR A 16 10.64 14.14 -2.57
CA THR A 16 11.17 14.17 -1.21
C THR A 16 10.57 13.07 -0.34
N ALA A 17 11.27 12.68 0.73
CA ALA A 17 10.72 11.78 1.73
C ALA A 17 9.47 12.34 2.42
N ALA A 18 9.34 13.67 2.51
CA ALA A 18 8.14 14.33 3.03
C ALA A 18 6.92 14.13 2.11
N GLN A 19 7.10 14.22 0.79
CA GLN A 19 6.03 13.94 -0.18
C GLN A 19 5.58 12.48 -0.12
N TRP A 20 6.52 11.55 -0.01
CA TRP A 20 6.21 10.12 0.18
C TRP A 20 5.45 9.85 1.48
N ALA A 21 5.85 10.49 2.59
CA ALA A 21 5.17 10.39 3.86
C ALA A 21 3.72 10.91 3.78
N ALA A 22 3.53 12.09 3.20
CA ALA A 22 2.20 12.70 3.03
C ALA A 22 1.29 11.84 2.13
N PHE A 23 1.83 11.31 1.03
CA PHE A 23 1.09 10.45 0.12
C PHE A 23 0.59 9.18 0.82
N LEU A 24 1.49 8.41 1.44
CA LEU A 24 1.10 7.16 2.09
C LEU A 24 0.17 7.39 3.28
N GLU A 25 0.33 8.49 4.03
CA GLU A 25 -0.61 8.87 5.09
C GLU A 25 -2.01 9.11 4.57
N ALA A 26 -2.15 9.89 3.49
CA ALA A 26 -3.45 10.18 2.88
C ALA A 26 -4.12 8.88 2.42
N ARG A 27 -3.39 8.03 1.68
CA ARG A 27 -3.93 6.75 1.20
C ARG A 27 -4.33 5.82 2.35
N ALA A 28 -3.47 5.68 3.36
CA ALA A 28 -3.75 4.81 4.50
C ALA A 28 -4.94 5.33 5.35
N THR A 29 -5.10 6.65 5.46
CA THR A 29 -6.23 7.26 6.17
C THR A 29 -7.53 7.04 5.39
N GLU A 30 -7.54 7.26 4.08
CA GLU A 30 -8.71 7.00 3.24
C GLU A 30 -9.13 5.52 3.25
N GLU A 31 -8.17 4.60 3.17
CA GLU A 31 -8.45 3.17 3.29
C GLU A 31 -8.98 2.79 4.68
N LEU A 32 -8.50 3.46 5.74
CA LEU A 32 -8.97 3.25 7.12
C LEU A 32 -10.38 3.81 7.35
N GLU A 33 -10.71 4.96 6.74
CA GLU A 33 -12.05 5.54 6.77
C GLU A 33 -13.04 4.67 5.99
N ALA A 34 -12.66 4.23 4.78
CA ALA A 34 -13.41 3.25 4.01
C ALA A 34 -13.62 1.96 4.83
N ALA A 35 -12.60 1.57 5.61
CA ALA A 35 -12.70 0.44 6.51
C ALA A 35 -13.68 0.62 7.65
N GLY A 36 -13.67 1.78 8.29
CA GLY A 36 -14.63 2.12 9.34
C GLY A 36 -16.07 2.13 8.81
N ALA A 37 -16.30 2.73 7.64
CA ALA A 37 -17.62 2.88 7.05
C ALA A 37 -18.27 1.55 6.63
N LEU A 38 -17.46 0.57 6.20
CA LEU A 38 -17.95 -0.70 5.65
C LEU A 38 -17.99 -1.84 6.68
N ALA A 39 -17.34 -1.68 7.83
CA ALA A 39 -17.36 -2.66 8.93
C ALA A 39 -18.78 -3.09 9.39
N PRO A 40 -19.80 -2.22 9.47
CA PRO A 40 -21.15 -2.61 9.89
C PRO A 40 -21.93 -3.45 8.85
N HIS A 41 -21.49 -3.45 7.58
CA HIS A 41 -22.26 -4.01 6.46
C HIS A 41 -21.74 -5.36 5.95
N GLY A 42 -20.73 -5.96 6.61
CA GLY A 42 -20.18 -7.25 6.16
C GLY A 42 -19.35 -7.12 4.89
N TRP A 43 -18.34 -6.25 4.94
CA TRP A 43 -17.52 -5.77 3.82
C TRP A 43 -16.85 -6.83 2.92
N TRP A 44 -16.78 -8.09 3.34
CA TRP A 44 -15.85 -9.06 2.78
C TRP A 44 -16.58 -10.28 2.23
N GLU A 45 -16.55 -10.43 0.91
CA GLU A 45 -17.10 -11.59 0.21
C GLU A 45 -15.96 -12.51 -0.23
N LEU A 46 -16.17 -13.82 -0.13
CA LEU A 46 -15.27 -14.78 -0.78
C LEU A 46 -15.49 -14.68 -2.29
N THR A 47 -14.41 -14.56 -3.05
CA THR A 47 -14.51 -14.80 -4.48
C THR A 47 -14.90 -16.27 -4.72
N GLU A 48 -15.77 -16.53 -5.70
CA GLU A 48 -16.31 -17.88 -5.95
C GLU A 48 -15.21 -18.94 -6.12
N PRO A 49 -15.44 -20.19 -5.69
CA PRO A 49 -14.55 -21.31 -6.01
C PRO A 49 -14.36 -21.41 -7.54
N GLY A 50 -13.15 -21.12 -8.04
CA GLY A 50 -12.83 -21.14 -9.47
C GLY A 50 -12.51 -19.78 -10.10
N ALA A 51 -12.61 -18.67 -9.35
CA ALA A 51 -12.14 -17.38 -9.81
C ALA A 51 -10.62 -17.40 -10.10
N ARG A 52 -10.17 -16.63 -11.12
CA ARG A 52 -8.73 -16.48 -11.49
C ARG A 52 -7.86 -16.07 -10.29
N ARG A 53 -8.45 -15.44 -9.26
CA ARG A 53 -7.83 -15.15 -7.97
C ARG A 53 -8.81 -15.52 -6.84
N PHE A 54 -8.45 -16.52 -6.03
CA PHE A 54 -9.18 -16.85 -4.81
C PHE A 54 -8.75 -15.91 -3.68
N GLY A 55 -9.71 -15.25 -3.04
CA GLY A 55 -9.41 -14.28 -2.01
C GLY A 55 -10.66 -13.65 -1.44
N VAL A 56 -10.46 -12.60 -0.66
CA VAL A 56 -11.54 -11.84 -0.06
C VAL A 56 -11.62 -10.50 -0.79
N GLN A 57 -12.78 -10.20 -1.36
CA GLN A 57 -13.02 -8.95 -2.06
C GLN A 57 -13.90 -8.04 -1.20
N GLY A 58 -13.49 -6.79 -1.08
CA GLY A 58 -14.31 -5.73 -0.52
C GLY A 58 -15.51 -5.44 -1.43
N MET A 59 -16.68 -5.19 -0.85
CA MET A 59 -17.89 -4.76 -1.59
C MET A 59 -17.56 -3.65 -2.62
N GLY A 60 -17.94 -3.84 -3.89
CA GLY A 60 -17.62 -2.91 -4.99
C GLY A 60 -16.26 -3.14 -5.67
N GLY A 61 -15.52 -4.18 -5.29
CA GLY A 61 -14.37 -4.70 -6.02
C GLY A 61 -13.07 -3.91 -5.91
N ARG A 62 -13.05 -2.86 -5.09
CA ARG A 62 -11.92 -1.92 -4.95
C ARG A 62 -10.75 -2.46 -4.12
N VAL A 63 -10.99 -3.43 -3.25
CA VAL A 63 -9.97 -4.02 -2.37
C VAL A 63 -10.01 -5.53 -2.52
N PHE A 64 -8.86 -6.16 -2.78
CA PHE A 64 -8.72 -7.61 -2.90
C PHE A 64 -7.57 -8.11 -2.03
N ALA A 65 -7.88 -8.95 -1.04
CA ALA A 65 -6.89 -9.62 -0.21
C ALA A 65 -6.73 -11.08 -0.70
N PRO A 66 -5.61 -11.43 -1.35
CA PRO A 66 -5.37 -12.80 -1.82
C PRO A 66 -5.24 -13.75 -0.62
N ILE A 67 -5.91 -14.90 -0.68
CA ILE A 67 -5.68 -16.01 0.26
C ILE A 67 -4.67 -16.94 -0.41
N LEU A 68 -3.41 -16.88 0.04
CA LEU A 68 -2.38 -17.82 -0.39
C LEU A 68 -2.62 -19.16 0.28
N THR A 69 -3.33 -20.06 -0.41
CA THR A 69 -3.44 -21.46 -0.01
C THR A 69 -2.19 -22.16 -0.52
N GLY A 70 -1.25 -22.49 0.37
CA GLY A 70 -0.12 -23.34 -0.01
C GLY A 70 -0.65 -24.67 -0.56
N ASP A 71 -0.40 -24.92 -1.85
CA ASP A 71 -0.63 -26.15 -2.61
C ASP A 71 -1.75 -27.07 -2.11
N GLY A 72 -3.01 -26.76 -2.42
CA GLY A 72 -4.07 -27.76 -2.31
C GLY A 72 -5.48 -27.22 -2.18
N HIS A 73 -6.38 -27.80 -2.96
CA HIS A 73 -7.81 -27.52 -3.02
C HIS A 73 -8.50 -27.50 -1.65
N PHE A 74 -9.34 -26.48 -1.46
CA PHE A 74 -10.29 -26.31 -0.36
C PHE A 74 -9.65 -26.20 1.03
N VAL A 75 -9.21 -24.99 1.36
CA VAL A 75 -9.26 -24.55 2.75
C VAL A 75 -10.72 -24.67 3.20
N ASP A 76 -10.95 -25.39 4.29
CA ASP A 76 -12.30 -25.68 4.76
C ASP A 76 -13.13 -24.38 4.88
N GLN A 77 -14.43 -24.47 4.61
CA GLN A 77 -15.31 -23.30 4.62
C GLN A 77 -15.24 -22.51 5.93
N ALA A 78 -15.02 -23.16 7.08
CA ALA A 78 -14.84 -22.49 8.36
C ALA A 78 -13.51 -21.73 8.45
N THR A 79 -12.42 -22.23 7.87
CA THR A 79 -11.15 -21.50 7.76
C THR A 79 -11.25 -20.35 6.76
N ALA A 80 -11.93 -20.52 5.62
CA ALA A 80 -12.21 -19.44 4.69
C ALA A 80 -13.06 -18.34 5.36
N MET A 81 -14.12 -18.73 6.08
CA MET A 81 -14.95 -17.81 6.85
C MET A 81 -14.21 -17.18 8.03
N HIS A 82 -13.28 -17.89 8.68
CA HIS A 82 -12.44 -17.34 9.74
C HIS A 82 -11.49 -16.28 9.18
N ILE A 83 -10.89 -16.52 8.02
CA ILE A 83 -10.07 -15.52 7.32
C ILE A 83 -10.93 -14.31 6.99
N VAL A 84 -12.07 -14.47 6.32
CA VAL A 84 -13.02 -13.40 5.98
C VAL A 84 -13.42 -12.56 7.19
N ARG A 85 -13.74 -13.21 8.33
CA ARG A 85 -14.12 -12.54 9.57
C ARG A 85 -13.00 -11.72 10.19
N ASN A 86 -11.75 -12.13 10.03
CA ASN A 86 -10.58 -11.48 10.64
C ASN A 86 -9.83 -10.55 9.68
N GLN A 87 -10.05 -10.64 8.35
CA GLN A 87 -9.49 -9.72 7.37
C GLN A 87 -9.74 -8.25 7.69
N PRO A 88 -10.94 -7.79 8.09
CA PRO A 88 -11.12 -6.37 8.42
C PRO A 88 -10.22 -5.90 9.57
N GLN A 89 -10.05 -6.72 10.61
CA GLN A 89 -9.16 -6.39 11.72
C GLN A 89 -7.70 -6.39 11.26
N ARG A 90 -7.28 -7.40 10.49
CA ARG A 90 -5.92 -7.47 9.93
C ARG A 90 -5.61 -6.29 9.01
N THR A 91 -6.51 -5.95 8.09
CA THR A 91 -6.38 -4.78 7.21
C THR A 91 -6.28 -3.51 8.03
N ARG A 92 -7.09 -3.36 9.08
CA ARG A 92 -7.00 -2.23 10.00
C ARG A 92 -5.63 -2.17 10.70
N ASP A 93 -5.14 -3.29 11.22
CA ASP A 93 -3.85 -3.34 11.91
C ASP A 93 -2.68 -3.05 10.95
N ASP A 94 -2.75 -3.56 9.71
CA ASP A 94 -1.77 -3.26 8.65
C ASP A 94 -1.78 -1.77 8.29
N LEU A 95 -2.96 -1.14 8.19
CA LEU A 95 -3.11 0.30 7.92
C LEU A 95 -2.56 1.15 9.06
N LEU A 96 -2.85 0.78 10.32
CA LEU A 96 -2.28 1.43 11.49
C LEU A 96 -0.76 1.28 11.53
N GLY A 97 -0.23 0.11 11.16
CA GLY A 97 1.21 -0.13 11.01
C GLY A 97 1.86 0.79 9.98
N LYS A 98 1.22 0.99 8.82
CA LYS A 98 1.68 1.95 7.79
C LYS A 98 1.69 3.39 8.34
N LEU A 99 0.66 3.80 9.07
CA LEU A 99 0.61 5.13 9.71
C LEU A 99 1.72 5.30 10.76
N MET A 100 2.01 4.26 11.56
CA MET A 100 3.14 4.28 12.49
C MET A 100 4.48 4.44 11.78
N LEU A 101 4.68 3.73 10.66
CA LEU A 101 5.88 3.88 9.83
C LEU A 101 6.02 5.30 9.27
N VAL A 102 4.93 5.88 8.77
CA VAL A 102 4.93 7.27 8.28
C VAL A 102 5.28 8.25 9.41
N ASN A 103 4.70 8.08 10.59
CA ASN A 103 5.02 8.92 11.75
C ASN A 103 6.49 8.80 12.16
N LEU A 104 7.07 7.60 12.09
CA LEU A 104 8.49 7.40 12.32
C LEU A 104 9.34 8.13 11.28
N LEU A 105 8.97 8.08 9.99
CA LEU A 105 9.67 8.83 8.94
C LEU A 105 9.56 10.34 9.16
N LYS A 106 8.38 10.86 9.51
CA LYS A 106 8.19 12.29 9.84
C LYS A 106 9.03 12.73 11.03
N ALA A 107 9.10 11.90 12.07
CA ALA A 107 9.94 12.16 13.24
C ALA A 107 11.44 12.21 12.87
N GLN A 108 11.90 11.31 12.00
CA GLN A 108 13.27 11.31 11.50
C GLN A 108 13.55 12.54 10.61
N LEU A 109 12.58 13.00 9.80
CA LEU A 109 12.74 14.22 9.00
C LEU A 109 12.88 15.50 9.84
N ALA A 110 12.33 15.51 11.05
CA ALA A 110 12.47 16.63 11.98
C ALA A 110 13.84 16.67 12.70
N ASP A 111 14.62 15.58 12.63
CA ASP A 111 15.96 15.49 13.20
C ASP A 111 17.01 15.62 12.10
N GLU A 112 17.76 16.72 12.12
CA GLU A 112 18.78 17.07 11.11
C GLU A 112 19.89 16.02 10.94
N LYS A 113 20.06 15.08 11.88
CA LYS A 113 21.12 14.04 11.84
C LYS A 113 20.56 12.62 11.76
N ALA A 114 19.27 12.46 11.49
CA ALA A 114 18.59 11.18 11.43
C ALA A 114 19.14 10.24 10.34
N PRO A 115 19.78 9.11 10.70
CA PRO A 115 20.36 8.19 9.71
C PRO A 115 19.30 7.35 8.98
N LEU A 116 18.05 7.32 9.47
CA LEU A 116 17.03 6.38 8.98
C LEU A 116 16.11 6.96 7.89
N VAL A 117 16.24 8.24 7.52
CA VAL A 117 15.35 8.88 6.52
C VAL A 117 15.39 8.12 5.18
N GLY A 118 16.57 7.75 4.71
CA GLY A 118 16.73 6.99 3.46
C GLY A 118 16.09 5.60 3.50
N PRO A 119 16.48 4.72 4.45
CA PRO A 119 15.87 3.42 4.62
C PRO A 119 14.35 3.46 4.83
N LEU A 120 13.84 4.37 5.66
CA LEU A 120 12.40 4.49 5.91
C LEU A 120 11.64 4.97 4.68
N ARG A 121 12.20 5.91 3.90
CA ARG A 121 11.62 6.32 2.62
C ARG A 121 11.46 5.12 1.68
N LEU A 122 12.47 4.25 1.56
CA LEU A 122 12.38 3.07 0.68
C LEU A 122 11.24 2.13 1.09
N VAL A 123 11.05 1.92 2.40
CA VAL A 123 9.93 1.08 2.90
C VAL A 123 8.58 1.75 2.62
N VAL A 124 8.48 3.07 2.82
CA VAL A 124 7.27 3.84 2.48
C VAL A 124 6.96 3.74 0.98
N GLN A 125 7.97 3.82 0.11
CA GLN A 125 7.80 3.63 -1.35
C GLN A 125 7.28 2.24 -1.69
N GLN A 126 7.79 1.18 -1.05
CA GLN A 126 7.30 -0.19 -1.24
C GLN A 126 5.82 -0.34 -0.84
N PHE A 127 5.41 0.29 0.26
CA PHE A 127 4.01 0.30 0.67
C PHE A 127 3.10 1.19 -0.20
N ALA A 128 3.68 2.16 -0.89
CA ALA A 128 2.98 3.03 -1.83
C ALA A 128 2.81 2.42 -3.23
N ALA A 129 3.61 1.40 -3.59
CA ALA A 129 3.59 0.76 -4.91
C ALA A 129 2.20 0.30 -5.42
N PRO A 130 1.26 -0.17 -4.58
CA PRO A 130 -0.09 -0.50 -5.04
C PRO A 130 -0.89 0.69 -5.59
N PHE A 131 -0.48 1.93 -5.31
CA PHE A 131 -1.14 3.16 -5.72
C PHE A 131 -0.42 3.87 -6.88
N ILE A 132 0.35 3.14 -7.69
CA ILE A 132 1.18 3.71 -8.76
C ILE A 132 0.37 4.52 -9.78
N ASP A 133 -0.87 4.10 -10.06
CA ASP A 133 -1.77 4.78 -11.01
C ASP A 133 -2.57 5.93 -10.37
N HIS A 134 -2.34 6.23 -9.09
CA HIS A 134 -3.06 7.29 -8.39
C HIS A 134 -2.57 8.66 -8.86
N PRO A 135 -3.45 9.64 -9.16
CA PRO A 135 -3.04 10.96 -9.66
C PRO A 135 -2.15 11.73 -8.68
N ASP A 136 -2.34 11.51 -7.37
CA ASP A 136 -1.50 12.10 -6.32
C ASP A 136 -0.21 11.31 -6.05
N HIS A 137 0.04 10.21 -6.76
CA HIS A 137 1.25 9.43 -6.57
C HIS A 137 2.47 10.33 -6.86
N PRO A 138 3.50 10.37 -5.99
CA PRO A 138 4.57 11.35 -6.13
C PRO A 138 5.38 11.22 -7.43
N GLU A 139 5.35 10.04 -8.04
CA GLU A 139 5.97 9.74 -9.34
C GLU A 139 4.92 9.50 -10.44
N TYR A 140 3.69 10.01 -10.28
CA TYR A 140 2.65 9.87 -11.30
C TYR A 140 3.02 10.65 -12.56
N GLU A 141 3.07 9.94 -13.69
CA GLU A 141 3.18 10.53 -15.02
C GLU A 141 1.86 10.28 -15.77
N PRO A 142 1.11 11.34 -16.14
CA PRO A 142 -0.13 11.16 -16.88
C PRO A 142 0.18 10.49 -18.24
N PRO A 143 -0.65 9.56 -18.71
CA PRO A 143 -0.45 8.94 -20.02
C PRO A 143 -0.48 10.01 -21.11
N GLU A 144 0.52 10.02 -22.00
CA GLU A 144 0.55 10.90 -23.16
C GLU A 144 -0.73 10.69 -23.99
N GLU A 145 -1.46 11.77 -24.27
CA GLU A 145 -2.66 11.74 -25.09
C GLU A 145 -2.29 11.23 -26.50
N MET A 146 -2.77 10.02 -26.85
CA MET A 146 -2.68 9.46 -28.21
C MET A 146 -3.88 9.87 -29.06
#